data_AF-A0A3D1U0J0-F1
#
_entry.id   AF-A0A3D1U0J0-F1
#
_cell.length_a   1.000
_cell.length_b   1.000
_cell.length_c   1.000
_cell.angle_alpha   90.00
_cell.angle_beta   90.00
_cell.angle_gamma   90.00
#
_symmetry.space_group_name_H-M   'P 1'
#
loop_
_entity.id
_entity.type
_entity.pdbx_description
1 polymer ?
#
loop_
_entity_poly.entity_id
_entity_poly.type
_entity_poly.pdbx_seq_one_letter_code
_entity_poly.pdbx_strand_id
1 'polypeptide(L)'
;HIEAPDRIVPTLGTFCDIWGQPLSGRQVWNLDTSPHQRLKVYLNQTPYSGNPRLIRLHPHTTVTIEVGPPFLTPRKYKFESGY
;
A
#
# COMPACT_ATOMS: atom_id res chain seq x y z
N HIS A 1 19.51 -3.26 11.95
CA HIS A 1 19.23 -3.74 10.58
C HIS A 1 18.73 -5.18 10.70
N ILE A 2 17.61 -5.52 10.08
CA ILE A 2 17.08 -6.90 10.01
C ILE A 2 16.99 -7.24 8.53
N GLU A 3 17.61 -8.35 8.15
CA GLU A 3 17.63 -8.86 6.78
C GLU A 3 16.62 -10.01 6.66
N ALA A 4 15.77 -9.98 5.64
CA ALA A 4 14.77 -11.02 5.41
C ALA A 4 15.41 -12.23 4.73
N PRO A 5 14.98 -13.47 5.03
CA PRO A 5 15.41 -14.65 4.28
C PRO A 5 15.08 -14.51 2.78
N ASP A 6 15.97 -14.98 1.90
CA ASP A 6 15.92 -14.83 0.43
C ASP A 6 14.63 -15.30 -0.28
N ARG A 7 13.67 -15.91 0.44
CA ARG A 7 12.48 -16.54 -0.14
C ARG A 7 11.15 -15.98 0.34
N ILE A 8 11.14 -14.90 1.12
CA ILE A 8 9.89 -14.28 1.54
C ILE A 8 9.56 -13.13 0.61
N VAL A 9 8.45 -13.22 -0.13
CA VAL A 9 7.85 -12.06 -0.78
C VAL A 9 6.97 -11.38 0.25
N PRO A 10 7.39 -10.24 0.84
CA PRO A 10 6.62 -9.58 1.87
C PRO A 10 5.30 -9.07 1.29
N THR A 11 4.26 -9.07 2.11
CA THR A 11 3.02 -8.38 1.76
C THR A 11 3.02 -6.99 2.36
N LEU A 12 2.14 -6.12 1.83
CA LEU A 12 1.89 -4.82 2.44
C LEU A 12 1.37 -4.96 3.88
N GLY A 13 0.62 -6.02 4.17
CA GLY A 13 0.21 -6.35 5.53
C GLY A 13 1.41 -6.60 6.45
N THR A 14 2.33 -7.47 6.04
CA THR A 14 3.56 -7.75 6.81
C THR A 14 4.42 -6.49 6.99
N PHE A 15 4.50 -5.64 5.97
CA PHE A 15 5.15 -4.34 6.08
C PHE A 15 4.45 -3.49 7.16
N CYS A 16 3.14 -3.33 7.13
CA CYS A 16 2.43 -2.58 8.18
C CYS A 16 2.62 -3.18 9.59
N ASP A 17 2.62 -4.51 9.70
CA ASP A 17 2.76 -5.23 10.97
C ASP A 17 4.14 -5.00 11.62
N ILE A 18 5.23 -5.01 10.82
CA ILE A 18 6.59 -4.75 11.32
C ILE A 18 6.71 -3.35 11.96
N TRP A 19 6.01 -2.37 11.39
CA TRP A 19 5.98 -1.00 11.92
C TRP A 19 4.85 -0.77 12.93
N GLY A 20 4.09 -1.82 13.30
CA GLY A 20 2.98 -1.74 14.24
C GLY A 20 1.83 -0.84 13.78
N GLN A 21 1.67 -0.67 12.46
CA GLN A 21 0.66 0.22 11.91
C GLN A 21 -0.56 -0.55 11.41
N PRO A 22 -1.79 -0.05 11.66
CA PRO A 22 -2.99 -0.70 11.14
C PRO A 22 -3.12 -0.50 9.62
N LEU A 23 -3.72 -1.49 8.96
CA LEU A 23 -4.12 -1.43 7.56
C LEU A 23 -5.39 -2.24 7.37
N SER A 24 -6.46 -1.58 6.94
CA SER A 24 -7.77 -2.17 6.66
C SER A 24 -8.44 -1.47 5.48
N GLY A 25 -9.67 -1.85 5.13
CA GLY A 25 -10.47 -1.15 4.12
C GLY A 25 -10.94 0.26 4.54
N ARG A 26 -10.71 0.66 5.80
CA ARG A 26 -11.15 1.96 6.36
C ARG A 26 -10.07 2.72 7.13
N GLN A 27 -8.91 2.10 7.35
CA GLN A 27 -7.82 2.66 8.13
C GLN A 27 -6.49 2.36 7.44
N VAL A 28 -5.65 3.37 7.33
CA VAL A 28 -4.25 3.24 6.92
C VAL A 28 -3.40 4.03 7.90
N TRP A 29 -2.57 3.33 8.68
CA TRP A 29 -1.79 3.96 9.75
C TRP A 29 -2.69 4.77 10.70
N ASN A 30 -2.35 6.01 11.00
CA ASN A 30 -3.15 6.90 11.84
C ASN A 30 -4.30 7.60 11.07
N LEU A 31 -4.55 7.25 9.81
CA LEU A 31 -5.60 7.84 9.00
C LEU A 31 -6.82 6.91 8.92
N ASP A 32 -7.90 7.34 9.57
CA ASP A 32 -9.21 6.70 9.48
C ASP A 32 -10.12 7.43 8.49
N THR A 33 -10.96 6.67 7.79
CA THR A 33 -12.03 7.24 6.97
C THR A 33 -13.15 7.76 7.87
N SER A 34 -13.54 9.03 7.71
CA SER A 34 -14.82 9.53 8.20
C SER A 34 -16.01 8.83 7.50
N PRO A 35 -17.25 8.92 8.00
CA PRO A 35 -18.42 8.24 7.39
C PRO A 35 -18.67 8.54 5.90
N HIS A 36 -18.25 9.71 5.44
CA HIS A 36 -18.36 10.14 4.04
C HIS A 36 -17.10 9.89 3.20
N GLN A 37 -16.08 9.29 3.81
CA GLN A 37 -14.82 8.95 3.17
C GLN A 37 -14.69 7.44 2.97
N ARG A 38 -13.84 7.06 2.03
CA ARG A 38 -13.45 5.68 1.75
C ARG A 38 -11.99 5.63 1.31
N LEU A 39 -11.38 4.47 1.48
CA LEU A 39 -10.07 4.19 0.92
C LEU A 39 -10.18 3.79 -0.55
N LYS A 40 -9.27 4.30 -1.37
CA LYS A 40 -8.95 3.74 -2.67
C LYS A 40 -7.52 3.26 -2.66
N VAL A 41 -7.30 2.08 -3.25
CA VAL A 41 -5.99 1.48 -3.38
C VAL A 41 -5.68 1.33 -4.86
N TYR A 42 -4.45 1.64 -5.23
CA TYR A 42 -3.94 1.45 -6.59
C TYR A 42 -2.66 0.65 -6.53
N LEU A 43 -2.58 -0.39 -7.34
CA LEU A 43 -1.38 -1.20 -7.55
C LEU A 43 -0.86 -0.87 -8.94
N ASN A 44 0.34 -0.32 -9.04
CA ASN A 44 0.93 0.11 -10.32
C ASN A 44 -0.04 1.01 -11.11
N GLN A 45 -0.60 2.01 -10.40
CA GLN A 45 -1.58 2.99 -10.89
C GLN A 45 -2.93 2.41 -11.34
N THR A 46 -3.14 1.10 -11.23
CA THR A 46 -4.40 0.45 -11.55
C THR A 46 -5.24 0.28 -10.29
N PRO A 47 -6.54 0.59 -10.31
CA PRO A 47 -7.41 0.38 -9.15
C PRO A 47 -7.35 -1.06 -8.64
N TYR A 48 -7.21 -1.21 -7.33
CA TYR A 48 -7.18 -2.49 -6.64
C TYR A 48 -8.36 -2.57 -5.66
N SER A 49 -9.20 -3.59 -5.81
CA SER A 49 -10.42 -3.80 -5.02
C SER A 49 -10.31 -4.92 -3.98
N GLY A 50 -9.20 -5.66 -3.97
CA GLY A 50 -8.96 -6.73 -3.01
C GLY A 50 -8.57 -6.23 -1.62
N ASN A 51 -8.27 -7.15 -0.70
CA ASN A 51 -7.73 -6.82 0.61
C ASN A 51 -6.29 -6.26 0.46
N PRO A 52 -6.04 -4.98 0.83
CA PRO A 52 -4.72 -4.37 0.64
C PRO A 52 -3.61 -5.08 1.42
N ARG A 53 -3.93 -5.75 2.53
CA ARG A 53 -2.94 -6.53 3.30
C ARG A 53 -2.36 -7.71 2.52
N LEU A 54 -3.05 -8.20 1.48
CA LEU A 54 -2.62 -9.33 0.65
C LEU A 54 -1.78 -8.93 -0.56
N ILE A 55 -1.55 -7.63 -0.78
CA ILE A 55 -0.70 -7.15 -1.89
C ILE A 55 0.73 -7.62 -1.66
N ARG A 56 1.28 -8.40 -2.60
CA ARG A 56 2.67 -8.85 -2.60
C ARG A 56 3.59 -7.74 -3.13
N LEU A 57 4.63 -7.42 -2.38
CA LEU A 57 5.61 -6.39 -2.70
C LEU A 57 6.79 -7.02 -3.46
N HIS A 58 6.72 -6.98 -4.78
CA HIS A 58 7.85 -7.32 -5.66
C HIS A 58 8.77 -6.09 -5.83
N PRO A 59 10.02 -6.26 -6.30
CA PRO A 59 10.84 -5.14 -6.71
C PRO A 59 10.05 -4.19 -7.61
N HIS A 60 10.14 -2.88 -7.31
CA HIS A 60 9.47 -1.81 -8.06
C HIS A 60 7.93 -1.87 -8.08
N THR A 61 7.32 -2.54 -7.10
CA THR A 61 5.88 -2.42 -6.87
C THR A 61 5.56 -1.01 -6.34
N THR A 62 4.61 -0.33 -6.98
CA THR A 62 4.06 0.92 -6.45
C THR A 62 2.67 0.67 -5.89
N VAL A 63 2.45 1.09 -4.64
CA VAL A 63 1.13 1.07 -4.01
C VAL A 63 0.77 2.49 -3.61
N THR A 64 -0.40 2.93 -4.04
CA THR A 64 -0.98 4.21 -3.61
C THR A 64 -2.24 3.93 -2.82
N ILE A 65 -2.36 4.55 -1.64
CA ILE A 65 -3.56 4.49 -0.81
C ILE A 65 -4.05 5.92 -0.61
N GLU A 66 -5.29 6.19 -0.97
CA GLU A 66 -5.91 7.50 -0.82
C GLU A 66 -7.15 7.44 0.07
N VAL A 67 -7.22 8.33 1.06
CA VAL A 67 -8.45 8.63 1.81
C VAL A 67 -9.14 9.78 1.08
N GLY A 68 -10.37 9.55 0.61
CA GLY A 68 -11.15 10.57 -0.08
C GLY A 68 -12.64 10.26 0.01
N PRO A 69 -13.52 11.00 -0.69
CA PRO A 69 -13.21 12.04 -1.68
C PRO A 69 -12.62 13.33 -1.07
N PRO A 70 -11.97 14.18 -1.89
CA PRO A 70 -11.66 13.96 -3.32
C PRO A 70 -10.56 12.92 -3.51
N PHE A 71 -10.62 12.18 -4.63
CA PHE A 71 -9.55 11.27 -5.04
C PHE A 71 -8.71 11.95 -6.11
N LEU A 72 -7.40 11.78 -6.03
CA LEU A 72 -6.48 12.28 -7.03
C LEU A 72 -6.12 11.16 -8.01
N THR A 73 -5.60 11.53 -9.17
CA THR A 73 -5.00 10.53 -10.07
C THR A 73 -3.62 10.17 -9.53
N PRO A 74 -3.34 8.89 -9.22
CA PRO A 74 -2.04 8.49 -8.72
C PRO A 74 -0.93 8.82 -9.72
N ARG A 75 0.09 9.54 -9.24
CA ARG A 75 1.27 9.87 -10.06
C ARG A 75 2.09 8.61 -10.32
N LYS A 76 2.64 8.50 -11.53
CA LYS A 76 3.59 7.43 -11.85
C LYS A 76 4.91 7.73 -11.15
N TYR A 77 5.33 6.85 -10.26
CA TYR A 77 6.70 6.87 -9.76
C TYR A 77 7.59 6.09 -10.74
N LYS A 78 8.71 6.69 -11.15
CA LYS A 78 9.71 6.06 -11.99
C LYS A 78 10.91 5.72 -11.12
N PHE A 79 11.17 4.43 -10.95
CA PHE A 79 12.40 3.96 -10.31
C PHE A 79 13.58 4.27 -11.22
N GLU A 80 14.71 4.67 -10.63
CA GLU A 80 15.95 4.87 -11.37
C GLU A 80 16.49 3.52 -11.87
N SER A 81 17.18 3.54 -13.01
CA SER A 81 17.78 2.33 -13.56
C SER A 81 19.12 2.08 -12.87
N GLY A 82 19.25 0.98 -12.12
CA GLY A 82 20.50 0.60 -11.45
C GLY A 82 20.36 -0.05 -10.08
N TYR A 83 19.14 -0.17 -9.55
CA TYR A 83 18.81 -0.85 -8.30
C TYR A 83 17.66 -1.83 -8.53
#